data_AF-A0A2T1EFQ5-F1
#
_entry.id   AF-A0A2T1EFQ5-F1
#
_cell.length_a   1.000
_cell.length_b   1.000
_cell.length_c   1.000
_cell.angle_alpha   90.00
_cell.angle_beta   90.00
_cell.angle_gamma   90.00
#
_symmetry.space_group_name_H-M   'P 1'
#
loop_
_entity.id
_entity.type
_entity.pdbx_description
1 polymer ?
#
loop_
_entity_poly.entity_id
_entity_poly.type
_entity_poly.pdbx_seq_one_letter_code
_entity_poly.pdbx_strand_id
1 'polypeptide(L)' 'MNANLVESLIQIILSLSPAERLLLESKLFYEGSEPKTSELMQMAQNNGSFNFLSEEPDLYTLEDGEPI' A
#
# COMPACT_ATOMS: atom_id res chain seq x y z
N MET A 1 14.87 -25.13 6.70
CA MET A 1 15.63 -24.13 5.92
C MET A 1 16.33 -24.86 4.79
N ASN A 2 16.12 -24.46 3.53
CA ASN A 2 16.67 -25.18 2.37
C ASN A 2 18.07 -24.63 2.04
N ALA A 3 19.12 -25.21 2.64
CA ALA A 3 20.50 -24.75 2.49
C ALA A 3 20.96 -24.73 1.03
N ASN A 4 20.55 -25.73 0.23
CA ASN A 4 20.90 -25.80 -1.19
C ASN A 4 20.33 -24.63 -1.99
N LEU A 5 19.12 -24.19 -1.64
CA LEU A 5 18.50 -23.02 -2.27
C LEU A 5 19.26 -21.74 -1.94
N VAL A 6 19.67 -21.57 -0.68
CA VAL A 6 20.44 -20.39 -0.25
C VAL A 6 21.79 -20.33 -0.97
N GLU A 7 22.51 -21.45 -1.04
CA GLU A 7 23.79 -21.54 -1.76
C GLU A 7 23.64 -21.16 -3.24
N SER A 8 22.59 -21.66 -3.88
CA SER A 8 22.30 -21.38 -5.29
C SER A 8 22.02 -19.89 -5.54
N LEU A 9 21.27 -19.25 -4.63
CA LEU A 9 20.99 -17.81 -4.69
C LEU A 9 22.28 -16.98 -4.54
N ILE A 10 23.17 -17.35 -3.61
CA ILE A 10 24.46 -16.67 -3.41
C ILE A 10 25.29 -16.74 -4.70
N GLN A 11 25.38 -17.92 -5.34
CA GLN A 11 26.14 -18.06 -6.58
C GLN A 11 25.60 -17.18 -7.71
N ILE A 12 24.27 -17.12 -7.85
CA ILE A 12 23.62 -16.26 -8.86
C ILE A 12 23.94 -14.80 -8.58
N ILE A 13 23.78 -14.32 -7.34
CA ILE A 13 24.06 -12.93 -6.94
C ILE A 13 25.52 -12.56 -7.22
N LEU A 14 26.46 -13.48 -6.94
CA LEU A 14 27.88 -13.25 -7.19
C LEU A 14 28.22 -13.21 -8.68
N SER A 15 27.45 -13.86 -9.54
CA SER A 15 27.66 -13.84 -10.99
C SER A 15 27.21 -12.55 -11.68
N LEU A 16 26.38 -11.74 -11.00
CA LEU A 16 25.86 -10.49 -11.56
C LEU A 16 26.94 -9.42 -11.74
N SER A 17 26.82 -8.65 -12.81
CA SER A 17 27.61 -7.43 -13.05
C SER A 17 27.27 -6.34 -12.03
N PRO A 18 28.13 -5.30 -11.88
CA PRO A 18 27.86 -4.20 -10.96
C PRO A 18 26.51 -3.51 -11.19
N ALA A 19 26.09 -3.32 -12.46
CA ALA A 19 24.82 -2.70 -12.79
C ALA A 19 23.62 -3.59 -12.43
N GLU A 20 23.73 -4.91 -12.65
CA GLU A 20 22.67 -5.86 -12.30
C GLU A 20 22.54 -6.02 -10.78
N ARG A 21 23.64 -5.96 -10.02
CA ARG A 21 23.59 -5.92 -8.55
C ARG A 21 22.88 -4.69 -8.03
N LEU A 22 23.15 -3.53 -8.62
CA LEU A 22 22.50 -2.26 -8.26
C LEU A 22 20.98 -2.31 -8.54
N LEU A 23 20.59 -2.91 -9.67
CA LEU A 23 19.18 -3.18 -9.97
C LEU A 23 18.54 -4.15 -8.98
N LEU A 24 19.26 -5.23 -8.62
CA LEU A 24 18.78 -6.20 -7.64
C LEU A 24 18.55 -5.56 -6.26
N GLU A 25 19.50 -4.74 -5.79
CA GLU A 25 19.38 -4.00 -4.53
C GLU A 25 18.16 -3.08 -4.54
N SER A 26 17.94 -2.32 -5.63
CA SER A 26 16.78 -1.43 -5.74
C SER A 26 15.42 -2.16 -5.67
N LYS A 27 15.38 -3.44 -6.06
CA LYS A 27 14.17 -4.26 -6.03
C LYS A 27 13.99 -4.99 -4.70
N LEU A 28 15.07 -5.51 -4.13
CA LEU A 28 15.04 -6.24 -2.86
C LEU A 28 14.82 -5.31 -1.66
N PHE A 29 15.46 -4.14 -1.69
CA PHE A 29 15.36 -3.11 -0.67
C PHE A 29 14.51 -1.95 -1.17
N TYR A 30 13.48 -2.24 -1.96
CA TYR A 30 12.48 -1.26 -2.31
C TYR A 30 11.75 -0.83 -1.03
N GLU A 31 12.26 0.21 -0.38
CA GLU A 31 11.56 0.99 0.63
C GLU A 31 10.59 1.94 -0.10
N GLY A 32 9.64 1.37 -0.84
CA GLY A 32 8.44 2.14 -1.15
C GLY A 32 7.82 2.51 0.18
N SER A 33 7.83 3.79 0.53
CA SER A 33 7.06 4.24 1.68
C SER A 33 5.60 3.93 1.37
N GLU A 34 5.02 2.96 2.08
CA GLU A 34 3.58 2.83 2.07
C GLU A 34 2.99 4.17 2.49
N PRO A 35 2.03 4.71 1.74
CA PRO A 35 1.43 5.98 2.10
C PRO A 35 0.85 5.84 3.50
N LYS A 36 1.12 6.83 4.35
CA LYS A 36 0.56 6.82 5.71
C LYS A 36 -0.96 6.79 5.62
N THR A 37 -1.63 6.24 6.62
CA THR A 37 -3.10 6.28 6.71
C THR A 37 -3.62 7.71 6.53
N SER A 38 -2.93 8.72 7.05
CA SER A 38 -3.29 10.13 6.85
C SER A 38 -3.25 10.58 5.39
N GLU A 39 -2.27 10.13 4.62
CA GLU A 39 -2.13 10.46 3.20
C GLU A 39 -3.22 9.77 2.37
N LEU A 40 -3.50 8.50 2.67
CA LEU A 40 -4.60 7.76 2.06
C LEU A 40 -5.96 8.43 2.33
N MET A 41 -6.21 8.84 3.58
CA MET A 41 -7.44 9.54 3.96
C MET A 41 -7.57 10.89 3.25
N GLN A 42 -6.48 11.66 3.17
CA GLN A 42 -6.49 12.93 2.46
C GLN A 42 -6.75 12.76 0.96
N MET A 43 -6.17 11.72 0.34
CA MET A 43 -6.44 11.38 -1.06
C MET A 43 -7.91 10.98 -1.27
N ALA A 44 -8.48 10.16 -0.39
CA ALA A 44 -9.88 9.77 -0.47
C ALA A 44 -10.83 10.97 -0.32
N GLN A 45 -10.53 11.88 0.61
CA GLN A 45 -11.29 13.11 0.82
C GLN A 45 -11.21 14.06 -0.38
N ASN A 46 -10.00 14.31 -0.90
CA ASN A 46 -9.79 15.29 -1.95
C ASN A 46 -10.30 14.83 -3.32
N ASN A 47 -10.29 13.51 -3.58
CA ASN A 47 -10.74 12.96 -4.87
C ASN A 47 -12.23 12.60 -4.88
N GLY A 48 -12.98 12.92 -3.84
CA GLY A 48 -14.43 12.72 -3.81
C GLY A 48 -14.84 11.25 -3.64
N SER A 49 -13.98 10.39 -3.10
CA SER A 49 -14.32 9.00 -2.80
C SER A 49 -15.50 8.87 -1.83
N PHE A 50 -15.77 9.93 -1.05
CA PHE A 50 -16.88 10.02 -0.11
C PHE A 50 -18.08 10.84 -0.61
N ASN A 51 -18.12 11.22 -1.89
CA ASN A 51 -19.24 12.00 -2.43
C ASN A 51 -20.57 11.24 -2.33
N PHE A 52 -20.56 9.91 -2.31
CA PHE A 52 -21.77 9.11 -2.13
C PHE A 52 -22.47 9.36 -0.78
N LEU A 53 -21.75 9.82 0.26
CA LEU A 53 -22.33 10.18 1.55
C LEU A 53 -23.23 11.42 1.45
N SER A 54 -23.05 12.26 0.42
CA SER A 54 -23.90 13.44 0.22
C SER A 54 -25.30 13.10 -0.31
N GLU A 55 -25.47 11.90 -0.85
CA GLU A 55 -26.75 11.39 -1.36
C GLU A 55 -27.37 10.36 -0.41
N GLU A 56 -26.77 10.13 0.76
CA GLU A 56 -27.28 9.18 1.74
C GLU A 56 -28.53 9.76 2.41
N PRO A 57 -29.69 9.08 2.33
CA PRO A 57 -30.89 9.54 3.01
C PRO A 57 -30.74 9.38 4.53
N ASP A 58 -31.29 10.33 5.28
CA ASP A 58 -31.37 10.21 6.72
C ASP A 58 -32.21 8.98 7.09
N LEU A 59 -31.66 8.12 7.96
CA LEU A 59 -32.37 6.96 8.51
C LEU A 59 -33.15 7.30 9.77
N TYR A 60 -32.78 8.40 10.44
CA TYR A 60 -33.32 8.84 11.72
C TYR A 60 -33.51 10.34 11.73
N THR A 61 -34.51 10.83 12.46
CA THR A 61 -34.70 12.27 12.64
C THR A 61 -33.54 12.86 13.46
N LEU A 62 -33.27 14.16 13.25
CA LEU A 62 -32.31 14.91 14.07
C LEU A 62 -32.91 15.43 15.39
N GLU A 63 -34.23 15.36 15.56
CA GLU A 63 -34.95 15.93 16.70
C GLU A 63 -35.05 14.95 17.86
N ASP A 64 -35.52 13.72 17.58
CA ASP A 64 -35.74 12.68 18.59
C ASP A 64 -34.94 11.39 18.33
N GLY A 65 -34.30 11.26 17.16
CA GLY A 65 -33.53 10.07 16.80
C GLY A 65 -34.42 8.86 16.46
N GLU A 66 -35.72 9.06 16.27
CA GLU A 66 -36.61 8.02 15.79
C GLU A 66 -36.39 7.76 14.30
N PRO A 67 -36.68 6.54 13.80
CA PRO A 67 -36.59 6.24 12.37
C PRO A 67 -37.47 7.16 11.52
N ILE A 68 -36.98 7.54 10.33
CA ILE A 68 -37.76 8.27 9.31
C ILE A 68 -38.65 7.31 8.50
#